data_AF-A0A0C5G3E6-F1
#
_entry.id   AF-A0A0C5G3E6-F1
#
_cell.length_a   1.000
_cell.length_b   1.000
_cell.length_c   1.000
_cell.angle_alpha   90.00
_cell.angle_beta   90.00
_cell.angle_gamma   90.00
#
_symmetry.space_group_name_H-M   'P 1'
#
loop_
_entity.id
_entity.type
_entity.pdbx_description
1 polymer ?
#
loop_
_entity_poly.entity_id
_entity_poly.type
_entity_poly.pdbx_seq_one_letter_code
_entity_poly.pdbx_strand_id
1 'polypeptide(L)'
;MPSDTVSSVRETPPEVLALLALPPLDTLSADRARGAVCLWCPVRLTVETAVDLGEQSTDGCRWWPRACGPCVGRRAHRALYDHVALCEPCVDDVGQCATGLTLSRLVRKHRR
;
A
#
# COMPACT_ATOMS: atom_id res chain seq x y z
N MET A 1 32.34 4.50 2.98
CA MET A 1 31.25 3.53 3.15
C MET A 1 30.66 3.69 4.55
N PRO A 2 29.48 4.30 4.68
CA PRO A 2 28.50 3.84 5.63
C PRO A 2 27.31 3.25 4.87
N SER A 3 26.94 2.06 5.31
CA SER A 3 25.73 1.33 4.96
C SER A 3 24.51 2.07 5.52
N ASP A 4 23.45 2.21 4.70
CA ASP A 4 22.07 2.38 5.17
C ASP A 4 21.12 1.84 4.08
N THR A 5 21.10 0.51 3.96
CA THR A 5 20.13 -0.23 3.13
C THR A 5 19.08 -0.87 4.03
N VAL A 6 18.39 -0.10 4.88
CA VAL A 6 17.14 -0.54 5.51
C VAL A 6 16.30 0.70 5.83
N SER A 7 15.10 0.79 5.23
CA SER A 7 13.85 1.26 5.85
C SER A 7 12.96 2.03 4.87
N SER A 8 12.39 1.32 3.90
CA SER A 8 11.30 1.84 3.04
C SER A 8 9.93 1.84 3.73
N VAL A 9 9.87 1.54 5.04
CA VAL A 9 8.64 1.20 5.79
C VAL A 9 7.98 2.44 6.43
N ARG A 10 8.64 3.60 6.47
CA ARG A 10 8.10 4.83 7.11
C ARG A 10 7.48 5.86 6.15
N GLU A 11 7.45 5.61 4.85
CA GLU A 11 7.17 6.69 3.88
C GLU A 11 5.69 6.81 3.45
N THR A 12 4.84 5.81 3.72
CA THR A 12 3.41 5.89 3.37
C THR A 12 2.56 6.04 4.63
N PRO A 13 1.83 7.16 4.78
CA PRO A 13 0.96 7.37 5.92
C PRO A 13 -0.19 6.33 6.00
N PRO A 14 -0.63 5.94 7.21
CA PRO A 14 -1.70 4.94 7.40
C PRO A 14 -3.02 5.35 6.74
N GLU A 15 -3.32 6.65 6.67
CA GLU A 15 -4.50 7.18 5.97
C GLU A 15 -4.45 6.91 4.46
N VAL A 16 -3.26 6.90 3.85
CA VAL A 16 -3.10 6.56 2.42
C VAL A 16 -3.22 5.05 2.21
N LEU A 17 -2.73 4.25 3.16
CA LEU A 17 -2.88 2.79 3.12
C LEU A 17 -4.35 2.36 3.24
N ALA A 18 -5.15 3.08 4.04
CA ALA A 18 -6.59 2.85 4.14
C ALA A 18 -7.30 3.02 2.77
N LEU A 19 -6.82 3.94 1.93
CA LEU A 19 -7.37 4.16 0.58
C LEU A 19 -7.09 2.99 -0.39
N LEU A 20 -6.15 2.10 -0.07
CA LEU A 20 -5.89 0.89 -0.89
C LEU A 20 -6.98 -0.19 -0.73
N ALA A 21 -7.95 0.03 0.16
CA ALA A 21 -9.06 -0.86 0.47
C ALA A 21 -8.56 -2.26 0.88
N LEU A 22 -7.82 -2.32 1.99
CA LEU A 22 -7.38 -3.57 2.58
C LEU A 22 -8.59 -4.44 2.93
N PRO A 23 -8.60 -5.74 2.61
CA PRO A 23 -9.67 -6.64 3.03
C PRO A 23 -9.70 -6.77 4.56
N PRO A 24 -10.88 -6.99 5.17
CA PRO A 24 -10.99 -7.28 6.59
C PRO A 24 -10.16 -8.50 7.00
N LEU A 25 -9.49 -8.44 8.15
CA LEU A 25 -8.56 -9.49 8.60
C LEU A 25 -9.23 -10.87 8.77
N ASP A 26 -10.47 -10.88 9.25
CA ASP A 26 -11.30 -12.07 9.45
C ASP A 26 -11.71 -12.77 8.15
N THR A 27 -11.63 -12.06 7.01
CA THR A 27 -11.87 -12.63 5.67
C THR A 27 -10.63 -13.27 5.04
N LEU A 28 -9.46 -13.14 5.67
CA LEU A 28 -8.20 -13.61 5.11
C LEU A 28 -7.88 -15.06 5.50
N SER A 29 -7.27 -15.78 4.57
CA SER A 29 -6.61 -17.05 4.93
C SER A 29 -5.39 -16.79 5.81
N ALA A 30 -5.00 -17.77 6.62
CA ALA A 30 -3.82 -17.68 7.48
C ALA A 30 -2.54 -17.32 6.70
N ASP A 31 -2.39 -17.83 5.47
CA ASP A 31 -1.28 -17.48 4.58
C ASP A 31 -1.25 -15.98 4.20
N ARG A 32 -2.41 -15.36 3.96
CA ARG A 32 -2.50 -13.92 3.66
C ARG A 32 -2.35 -13.07 4.90
N ALA A 33 -2.97 -13.48 6.01
CA ALA A 33 -2.89 -12.78 7.29
C ALA A 33 -1.44 -12.67 7.79
N ARG A 34 -0.63 -13.72 7.61
CA ARG A 34 0.81 -13.69 7.95
C ARG A 34 1.72 -13.10 6.86
N GLY A 35 1.16 -12.66 5.74
CA GLY A 35 1.90 -12.05 4.63
C GLY A 35 2.75 -13.01 3.79
N ALA A 36 2.42 -14.30 3.74
CA ALA A 36 3.09 -15.29 2.88
C ALA A 36 2.52 -15.33 1.44
N VAL A 37 1.28 -14.88 1.27
CA VAL A 37 0.60 -14.74 -0.02
C VAL A 37 0.13 -13.31 -0.17
N CYS A 38 0.15 -12.80 -1.39
CA CYS A 38 -0.35 -11.47 -1.72
C CYS A 38 -1.78 -11.29 -1.18
N LEU A 39 -2.02 -10.15 -0.54
CA LEU A 39 -3.31 -9.80 0.01
C LEU A 39 -4.46 -9.89 -1.01
N TRP A 40 -4.19 -9.59 -2.28
CA TRP A 40 -5.21 -9.46 -3.31
C TRP A 40 -5.14 -10.49 -4.45
N CYS A 41 -4.11 -11.33 -4.51
CA CYS A 41 -3.97 -12.35 -5.55
C CYS A 41 -3.32 -13.62 -5.00
N PRO A 42 -3.31 -14.75 -5.72
CA PRO A 42 -2.80 -16.01 -5.18
C PRO A 42 -1.26 -16.12 -5.18
N VAL A 43 -0.53 -15.09 -5.63
CA VAL A 43 0.94 -15.11 -5.72
C VAL A 43 1.57 -15.23 -4.34
N ARG A 44 2.48 -16.21 -4.18
CA ARG A 44 3.33 -16.33 -2.99
C ARG A 44 4.36 -15.20 -2.96
N LEU A 45 4.55 -14.62 -1.78
CA LEU A 45 5.49 -13.55 -1.57
C LEU A 45 6.82 -14.10 -1.07
N THR A 46 7.90 -13.52 -1.56
CA THR A 46 9.25 -13.72 -1.02
C THR A 46 9.68 -12.47 -0.27
N VAL A 47 10.79 -12.55 0.47
CA VAL A 47 11.34 -11.40 1.20
C VAL A 47 11.68 -10.24 0.24
N GLU A 48 12.08 -10.57 -0.99
CA GLU A 48 12.50 -9.61 -2.01
C GLU A 48 11.32 -8.97 -2.77
N THR A 49 10.17 -9.65 -2.83
CA THR A 49 9.03 -9.25 -3.69
C THR A 49 7.83 -8.76 -2.90
N ALA A 50 7.80 -9.01 -1.59
CA ALA A 50 6.77 -8.50 -0.70
C ALA A 50 6.90 -6.98 -0.57
N VAL A 51 5.80 -6.28 -0.83
CA VAL A 51 5.59 -4.90 -0.42
C VAL A 51 4.89 -4.94 0.93
N ASP A 52 5.56 -4.40 1.94
CA ASP A 52 4.99 -4.19 3.27
C ASP A 52 4.01 -3.00 3.22
N LEU A 53 2.78 -3.24 3.68
CA LEU A 53 1.71 -2.23 3.72
C LEU A 53 1.57 -1.60 5.10
N GLY A 54 2.60 -1.70 5.95
CA GLY A 54 2.63 -1.08 7.27
C GLY A 54 1.89 -1.89 8.33
N GLU A 55 1.89 -1.36 9.54
CA GLU A 55 1.16 -1.92 10.68
C GLU A 55 -0.31 -1.52 10.60
N GLN A 56 -1.19 -2.51 10.64
CA GLN A 56 -2.63 -2.33 10.77
C GLN A 56 -3.10 -2.82 12.14
N SER A 57 -4.11 -2.14 12.69
CA SER A 57 -4.80 -2.56 13.90
C SER A 57 -6.28 -2.79 13.58
N THR A 58 -6.77 -4.00 13.87
CA THR A 58 -8.17 -4.39 13.70
C THR A 58 -8.62 -5.08 14.97
N ASP A 59 -9.62 -4.52 15.65
CA ASP A 59 -10.17 -5.03 16.92
C ASP A 59 -9.11 -5.31 18.01
N GLY A 60 -8.07 -4.47 18.07
CA GLY A 60 -6.95 -4.62 19.01
C GLY A 60 -5.89 -5.63 18.58
N CYS A 61 -6.09 -6.35 17.47
CA CYS A 61 -5.08 -7.20 16.86
C CYS A 61 -4.23 -6.42 15.86
N ARG A 62 -2.92 -6.45 16.07
CA ARG A 62 -1.94 -5.88 15.15
C ARG A 62 -1.51 -6.90 14.10
N TRP A 63 -1.41 -6.46 12.86
CA TRP A 63 -0.96 -7.27 11.75
C TRP A 63 -0.25 -6.44 10.69
N TRP A 64 0.61 -7.08 9.90
CA TRP A 64 1.46 -6.41 8.90
C TRP A 64 1.13 -6.98 7.51
N PRO A 65 0.08 -6.47 6.85
CA PRO A 65 -0.30 -6.94 5.53
C PRO A 65 0.82 -6.78 4.51
N ARG A 66 0.96 -7.78 3.65
CA ARG A 66 1.93 -7.77 2.55
C ARG A 66 1.24 -8.05 1.22
N ALA A 67 1.72 -7.41 0.16
CA ALA A 67 1.20 -7.60 -1.18
C ALA A 67 2.32 -7.62 -2.22
N CYS A 68 2.04 -8.13 -3.42
CA CYS A 68 2.98 -8.00 -4.53
C CYS A 68 2.90 -6.60 -5.14
N GLY A 69 4.03 -6.12 -5.67
CA GLY A 69 4.11 -4.82 -6.35
C GLY A 69 2.97 -4.56 -7.33
N PRO A 70 2.69 -5.44 -8.31
CA PRO A 70 1.62 -5.21 -9.28
C PRO A 70 0.24 -4.95 -8.66
N CYS A 71 -0.10 -5.62 -7.54
CA CYS A 71 -1.38 -5.36 -6.87
C CYS A 71 -1.36 -4.03 -6.11
N VAL A 72 -0.25 -3.67 -5.46
CA VAL A 72 -0.08 -2.35 -4.83
C VAL A 72 -0.26 -1.25 -5.88
N GLY A 73 0.41 -1.36 -7.03
CA GLY A 73 0.32 -0.38 -8.12
C GLY A 73 -1.10 -0.22 -8.65
N ARG A 74 -1.83 -1.32 -8.88
CA ARG A 74 -3.23 -1.28 -9.32
C ARG A 74 -4.15 -0.62 -8.28
N ARG A 75 -4.00 -0.95 -7.00
CA ARG A 75 -4.81 -0.36 -5.92
C ARG A 75 -4.48 1.11 -5.70
N ALA A 76 -3.21 1.48 -5.73
CA ALA A 76 -2.78 2.88 -5.64
C ALA A 76 -3.30 3.70 -6.83
N HIS A 77 -3.32 3.13 -8.04
CA HIS A 77 -3.87 3.81 -9.21
C HIS A 77 -5.37 4.03 -9.07
N ARG A 78 -6.11 3.02 -8.59
CA ARG A 78 -7.53 3.15 -8.32
C ARG A 78 -7.82 4.21 -7.25
N ALA A 79 -7.11 4.15 -6.13
CA ALA A 79 -7.23 5.10 -5.04
C ALA A 79 -6.91 6.53 -5.49
N LEU A 80 -5.87 6.72 -6.31
CA LEU A 80 -5.53 8.03 -6.88
C LEU A 80 -6.67 8.54 -7.74
N TYR A 81 -7.17 7.72 -8.66
CA TYR A 81 -8.27 8.07 -9.55
C TYR A 81 -9.53 8.50 -8.78
N ASP A 82 -9.89 7.76 -7.72
CA ASP A 82 -11.05 8.09 -6.89
C ASP A 82 -10.80 9.37 -6.05
N HIS A 83 -9.58 9.59 -5.57
CA HIS A 83 -9.22 10.77 -4.76
C HIS A 83 -9.21 12.07 -5.57
N VAL A 84 -8.58 12.08 -6.75
CA VAL A 84 -8.46 13.31 -7.56
C VAL A 84 -9.81 13.83 -8.04
N ALA A 85 -10.82 12.96 -8.15
CA ALA A 85 -12.18 13.34 -8.53
C ALA A 85 -12.91 14.17 -7.45
N LEU A 86 -12.44 14.12 -6.19
CA LEU A 86 -13.12 14.71 -5.03
C LEU A 86 -12.24 15.72 -4.27
N CYS A 87 -10.99 15.92 -4.68
CA CYS A 87 -10.01 16.72 -3.96
C CYS A 87 -9.64 17.98 -4.76
N GLU A 88 -10.08 19.14 -4.29
CA GLU A 88 -9.83 20.44 -4.94
C GLU A 88 -8.33 20.70 -5.20
N PRO A 89 -7.39 20.53 -4.23
CA PRO A 89 -5.96 20.70 -4.51
C PRO A 89 -5.42 19.82 -5.64
N CYS A 90 -6.00 18.63 -5.85
CA CYS A 90 -5.56 17.71 -6.90
C CYS A 90 -6.00 18.12 -8.30
N VAL A 91 -7.04 18.95 -8.43
CA VAL A 91 -7.52 19.45 -9.73
C VAL A 91 -6.46 20.34 -10.37
N ASP A 92 -5.80 21.17 -9.56
CA ASP A 92 -4.78 22.09 -10.02
C ASP A 92 -3.40 21.41 -10.14
N ASP A 93 -2.93 20.81 -9.04
CA ASP A 93 -1.64 20.11 -8.99
C ASP A 93 -1.65 19.02 -7.91
N VAL A 94 -1.65 17.76 -8.36
CA VAL A 94 -1.54 16.58 -7.50
C VAL A 94 -0.34 16.64 -6.55
N GLY A 95 0.73 17.37 -6.91
CA GLY A 95 1.90 17.59 -6.06
C GLY A 95 1.62 18.42 -4.79
N GLN A 96 0.54 19.22 -4.78
CA GLN A 96 0.14 20.04 -3.63
C GLN A 96 -0.70 19.25 -2.61
N CYS A 97 -1.25 18.10 -3.01
CA CYS A 97 -1.95 17.21 -2.10
C CYS A 97 -1.01 16.10 -1.60
N ALA A 98 -0.78 16.01 -0.28
CA ALA A 98 0.06 14.97 0.30
C ALA A 98 -0.43 13.54 -0.03
N THR A 99 -1.75 13.32 -0.01
CA THR A 99 -2.38 12.04 -0.37
C THR A 99 -2.20 11.73 -1.86
N GLY A 100 -2.53 12.67 -2.74
CA GLY A 100 -2.38 12.52 -4.20
C GLY A 100 -0.93 12.28 -4.61
N LEU A 101 0.02 13.01 -4.02
CA LEU A 101 1.45 12.83 -4.24
C LEU A 101 1.93 11.44 -3.79
N THR A 102 1.49 10.98 -2.62
CA THR A 102 1.88 9.66 -2.10
C THR A 102 1.32 8.53 -2.96
N LEU A 103 0.05 8.59 -3.34
CA LEU A 103 -0.58 7.61 -4.23
C LEU A 103 0.11 7.60 -5.61
N SER A 104 0.44 8.77 -6.17
CA SER A 104 1.18 8.89 -7.42
C SER A 104 2.57 8.25 -7.35
N ARG A 105 3.28 8.41 -6.23
CA ARG A 105 4.58 7.76 -5.99
C ARG A 105 4.43 6.24 -5.94
N LEU A 106 3.42 5.72 -5.24
CA LEU A 106 3.13 4.29 -5.18
C LEU A 106 2.83 3.69 -6.57
N VAL A 107 2.01 4.37 -7.38
CA VAL A 107 1.72 3.97 -8.76
C VAL A 107 3.01 3.87 -9.58
N ARG A 108 3.85 4.90 -9.55
CA ARG A 108 5.10 4.94 -10.32
C ARG A 108 6.07 3.86 -9.89
N LYS A 109 6.19 3.62 -8.57
CA LYS A 109 7.06 2.59 -8.00
C LYS A 109 6.66 1.18 -8.43
N HIS A 110 5.37 0.91 -8.58
CA HIS A 110 4.83 -0.43 -8.78
C HIS A 110 4.09 -0.65 -10.12
N ARG A 111 4.34 0.22 -11.10
CA ARG A 111 3.81 0.16 -12.47
C ARG A 111 4.22 -1.10 -13.27
N ARG A 112 5.20 -1.87 -12.80
CA ARG A 112 5.83 -2.97 -13.54
C ARG A 112 5.18 -4.31 -13.26
#